data_AF-A0A6G6J6R9-F1
#
_entry.id   AF-A0A6G6J6R9-F1
#
_cell.length_a   1.000
_cell.length_b   1.000
_cell.length_c   1.000
_cell.angle_alpha   90.00
_cell.angle_beta   90.00
_cell.angle_gamma   90.00
#
_symmetry.space_group_name_H-M   'P 1'
#
loop_
_entity.id
_entity.type
_entity.pdbx_description
1 polymer ?
#
loop_
_entity_poly.entity_id
_entity_poly.type
_entity_poly.pdbx_seq_one_letter_code
_entity_poly.pdbx_strand_id
1 'polypeptide(L)'
;MGFTAPASAASFDCKKARQADEKAICADRQLSEMDVQVATTYRLLRGLFAMGMRGNLGDSQLAWLEQRRACGANKACLKQRYQERLGALQKVYDGIEKPI
;
A
#
# COMPACT_ATOMS: atom_id res chain seq x y z
N MET A 1 0.30 26.48 23.09
CA MET A 1 1.25 25.40 22.78
C MET A 1 0.55 24.42 21.84
N GLY A 2 0.83 24.49 20.54
CA GLY A 2 0.23 23.58 19.56
C GLY A 2 1.16 22.41 19.32
N PHE A 3 0.82 21.23 19.84
CA PHE A 3 1.46 20.00 19.42
C PHE A 3 0.94 19.66 18.02
N THR A 4 1.76 19.91 16.99
CA THR A 4 1.60 19.25 15.69
C THR A 4 1.75 17.75 15.94
N ALA A 5 0.63 17.03 15.98
CA ALA A 5 0.64 15.58 15.93
C ALA A 5 1.46 15.16 14.70
N PRO A 6 2.35 14.15 14.81
CA PRO A 6 3.08 13.66 13.65
C PRO A 6 2.05 13.30 12.58
N ALA A 7 2.16 13.92 11.41
CA ALA A 7 1.32 13.59 10.28
C ALA A 7 1.69 12.18 9.84
N SER A 8 0.98 11.17 10.33
CA SER A 8 1.01 9.83 9.76
C SER A 8 0.47 9.94 8.34
N ALA A 9 1.37 10.07 7.37
CA ALA A 9 1.01 10.06 5.96
C ALA A 9 0.70 8.62 5.58
N ALA A 10 -0.56 8.21 5.73
CA ALA A 10 -1.07 7.03 5.04
C ALA A 10 -1.43 7.45 3.61
N SER A 11 -1.60 6.49 2.70
CA SER A 11 -2.05 6.76 1.34
C SER A 11 -3.53 7.18 1.24
N PHE A 12 -4.22 7.25 2.39
CA PHE A 12 -5.60 7.65 2.56
C PHE A 12 -5.77 8.62 3.74
N ASP A 13 -6.92 9.28 3.82
CA ASP A 13 -7.24 10.21 4.91
C ASP A 13 -7.52 9.46 6.21
N CYS A 14 -6.59 9.53 7.16
CA CYS A 14 -6.72 8.91 8.47
C CYS A 14 -7.93 9.38 9.28
N LYS A 15 -8.48 10.57 9.00
CA LYS A 15 -9.72 11.03 9.65
C LYS A 15 -10.96 10.29 9.15
N LYS A 16 -10.86 9.62 8.00
CA LYS A 16 -11.92 8.84 7.37
C LYS A 16 -11.74 7.32 7.55
N ALA A 17 -10.69 6.89 8.26
CA ALA A 17 -10.41 5.48 8.53
C ALA A 17 -11.55 4.85 9.36
N ARG A 18 -12.21 3.82 8.80
CA ARG A 18 -13.31 3.12 9.47
C ARG A 18 -12.90 1.72 9.91
N GLN A 19 -12.07 1.07 9.10
CA GLN A 19 -11.66 -0.30 9.32
C GLN A 19 -10.53 -0.43 10.34
N ALA A 20 -10.43 -1.60 10.98
CA ALA A 20 -9.44 -1.83 12.03
C ALA A 20 -8.00 -1.81 11.51
N ASP A 21 -7.76 -2.32 10.29
CA ASP A 21 -6.48 -2.22 9.59
C ASP A 21 -6.12 -0.76 9.29
N GLU A 22 -7.06 0.02 8.75
CA GLU A 22 -6.87 1.44 8.44
C GLU A 22 -6.49 2.24 9.69
N LYS A 23 -7.19 2.02 10.80
CA LYS A 23 -6.88 2.66 12.09
C LYS A 23 -5.50 2.27 12.60
N ALA A 24 -5.13 0.99 12.49
CA ALA A 24 -3.81 0.52 12.90
C ALA A 24 -2.69 1.11 12.04
N ILE A 25 -2.91 1.27 10.73
CA ILE A 25 -1.99 1.94 9.80
C ILE A 25 -1.79 3.40 10.21
N CYS A 26 -2.87 4.13 10.47
CA CYS A 26 -2.80 5.53 10.87
C CYS A 26 -2.12 5.75 12.23
N ALA A 27 -2.27 4.80 13.16
CA ALA A 27 -1.68 4.86 14.50
C ALA A 27 -0.22 4.37 14.56
N ASP A 28 0.34 3.87 13.45
CA ASP A 28 1.70 3.31 13.42
C ASP A 28 2.51 3.89 12.26
N ARG A 29 3.53 4.68 12.60
CA ARG A 29 4.37 5.39 11.62
C ARG A 29 4.96 4.45 10.56
N GLN A 30 5.43 3.27 10.97
CA GLN A 30 6.04 2.32 10.04
C GLN A 30 5.00 1.75 9.07
N LEU A 31 3.82 1.37 9.56
CA LEU A 31 2.74 0.90 8.68
C LEU A 31 2.28 2.00 7.72
N SER A 32 2.19 3.24 8.20
CA SER A 32 1.84 4.42 7.39
C SER A 32 2.84 4.62 6.23
N GLU A 33 4.14 4.52 6.50
CA GLU A 33 5.19 4.62 5.48
C GLU A 33 5.10 3.49 4.43
N MET A 34 4.90 2.25 4.89
CA MET A 34 4.72 1.11 3.99
C MET A 34 3.47 1.27 3.11
N ASP A 35 2.41 1.86 3.65
CA ASP A 35 1.18 2.15 2.92
C ASP A 35 1.40 3.18 1.79
N VAL A 36 2.11 4.27 2.09
CA VAL A 36 2.51 5.24 1.07
C VAL A 36 3.42 4.63 0.03
N GLN A 37 4.37 3.77 0.44
CA GLN A 37 5.28 3.11 -0.49
C GLN A 37 4.51 2.20 -1.47
N VAL A 38 3.63 1.32 -0.98
CA VAL A 38 2.78 0.47 -1.83
C VAL A 38 1.93 1.31 -2.77
N ALA A 39 1.25 2.34 -2.26
CA ALA A 39 0.37 3.18 -3.07
C ALA A 39 1.11 3.95 -4.16
N THR A 40 2.35 4.38 -3.87
CA THR A 40 3.19 5.11 -4.83
C THR A 40 3.72 4.17 -5.91
N THR A 41 4.30 3.04 -5.52
CA THR A 41 4.82 2.03 -6.46
C THR A 41 3.70 1.48 -7.36
N TYR A 42 2.53 1.17 -6.79
CA TYR A 42 1.38 0.73 -7.57
C TYR A 42 0.93 1.78 -8.60
N ARG A 43 0.81 3.06 -8.21
CA ARG A 43 0.41 4.14 -9.13
C ARG A 43 1.40 4.31 -10.27
N LEU A 44 2.71 4.26 -9.97
CA LEU A 44 3.76 4.31 -10.98
C LEU A 44 3.63 3.16 -11.96
N LEU A 45 3.62 1.91 -11.47
CA LEU A 45 3.53 0.73 -12.33
C LEU A 45 2.27 0.71 -13.17
N ARG A 46 1.11 1.05 -12.58
CA ARG A 46 -0.15 1.13 -13.29
C ARG A 46 -0.12 2.18 -14.42
N GLY A 47 0.63 3.26 -14.24
CA GLY A 47 0.83 4.31 -15.24
C GLY A 47 1.69 3.86 -16.42
N LEU A 48 2.66 2.96 -16.19
CA LEU A 48 3.58 2.45 -17.21
C LEU A 48 2.93 1.41 -18.14
N PHE A 49 1.96 0.64 -17.66
CA PHE A 49 1.34 -0.42 -18.46
C PHE A 49 0.11 0.05 -19.24
N ALA A 50 -0.03 -0.51 -20.45
CA ALA A 50 -1.23 -0.43 -21.27
C ALA A 50 -2.38 -1.29 -20.67
N MET A 51 -3.54 -1.26 -21.35
CA MET A 51 -4.68 -2.14 -21.02
C MET A 51 -4.27 -3.62 -21.00
N GLY A 52 -5.02 -4.45 -20.27
CA GLY A 52 -4.61 -5.83 -19.95
C GLY A 52 -3.75 -5.86 -18.69
N MET A 53 -2.44 -5.59 -18.81
CA MET A 53 -1.53 -5.58 -17.65
C MET A 53 -1.94 -4.56 -16.58
N ARG A 54 -2.40 -3.38 -16.99
CA ARG A 54 -2.99 -2.39 -16.07
C ARG A 54 -4.21 -2.93 -15.32
N GLY A 55 -5.04 -3.73 -16.00
CA GLY A 55 -6.22 -4.37 -15.41
C GLY A 55 -5.81 -5.41 -14.37
N ASN A 56 -4.95 -6.36 -14.78
CA ASN A 56 -4.41 -7.41 -13.91
C ASN A 56 -3.74 -6.83 -12.66
N LEU A 57 -2.96 -5.75 -12.81
CA LEU A 57 -2.33 -5.07 -11.68
C LEU A 57 -3.37 -4.47 -10.74
N GLY A 58 -4.45 -3.89 -11.28
CA GLY A 58 -5.57 -3.36 -10.53
C GLY A 58 -6.33 -4.43 -9.74
N ASP A 59 -6.67 -5.54 -10.39
CA ASP A 59 -7.37 -6.67 -9.75
C ASP A 59 -6.51 -7.27 -8.63
N SER A 60 -5.20 -7.43 -8.86
CA SER A 60 -4.28 -7.89 -7.83
C SER A 60 -4.19 -6.93 -6.64
N GLN A 61 -4.31 -5.61 -6.88
CA GLN A 61 -4.28 -4.61 -5.82
C GLN A 61 -5.55 -4.66 -4.98
N LEU A 62 -6.72 -4.83 -5.61
CA LEU A 62 -7.99 -5.00 -4.92
C LEU A 62 -8.00 -6.27 -4.06
N ALA A 63 -7.56 -7.40 -4.62
CA ALA A 63 -7.43 -8.65 -3.87
C ALA A 63 -6.48 -8.51 -2.67
N TRP A 64 -5.36 -7.80 -2.84
CA TRP A 64 -4.45 -7.53 -1.73
C TRP A 64 -5.05 -6.64 -0.65
N LEU A 65 -5.89 -5.65 -1.00
CA LEU A 65 -6.58 -4.83 0.00
C LEU A 65 -7.50 -5.65 0.90
N GLU A 66 -8.18 -6.66 0.35
CA GLU A 66 -8.98 -7.59 1.16
C GLU A 66 -8.11 -8.44 2.11
N GLN A 67 -6.96 -8.91 1.65
CA GLN A 67 -6.00 -9.61 2.52
C GLN A 67 -5.45 -8.72 3.64
N ARG A 68 -5.18 -7.44 3.34
CA ARG A 68 -4.76 -6.45 4.34
C ARG A 68 -5.87 -6.22 5.37
N ARG A 69 -7.12 -6.05 4.91
CA ARG A 69 -8.28 -5.88 5.78
C ARG A 69 -8.49 -7.06 6.71
N ALA A 70 -8.28 -8.29 6.22
CA ALA A 70 -8.40 -9.50 7.02
C ALA A 70 -7.44 -9.56 8.23
N CYS A 71 -6.32 -8.81 8.21
CA CYS A 71 -5.44 -8.68 9.38
C CYS A 71 -6.07 -7.92 10.55
N GLY A 72 -7.12 -7.13 10.33
CA GLY A 72 -7.64 -6.18 11.31
C GLY A 72 -6.51 -5.28 11.86
N ALA A 73 -6.47 -5.07 13.17
CA ALA A 73 -5.44 -4.25 13.81
C ALA A 73 -4.11 -4.98 14.09
N ASN A 74 -3.93 -6.23 13.65
CA ASN A 74 -2.71 -7.00 13.92
C ASN A 74 -1.52 -6.44 13.13
N LYS A 75 -0.66 -5.69 13.81
CA LYS A 75 0.51 -5.03 13.20
C LYS A 75 1.49 -5.99 12.54
N ALA A 76 1.72 -7.18 13.11
CA ALA A 76 2.64 -8.15 12.52
C ALA A 76 2.09 -8.70 11.20
N CYS A 77 0.80 -9.03 11.18
CA CYS A 77 0.09 -9.43 9.96
C CYS A 77 0.15 -8.32 8.90
N LEU A 78 -0.15 -7.08 9.28
CA LEU A 78 -0.12 -5.93 8.37
C LEU A 78 1.28 -5.73 7.77
N LYS A 79 2.34 -5.73 8.60
CA LYS A 79 3.73 -5.62 8.13
C LYS A 79 4.06 -6.70 7.11
N GLN A 80 3.68 -7.95 7.38
CA GLN A 80 3.90 -9.06 6.46
C GLN A 80 3.14 -8.84 5.13
N ARG A 81 1.85 -8.46 5.17
CA ARG A 81 1.07 -8.17 3.96
C ARG A 81 1.69 -7.04 3.12
N TYR A 82 2.23 -6.00 3.76
CA TYR A 82 2.92 -4.92 3.05
C TYR A 82 4.24 -5.38 2.41
N GLN A 83 5.07 -6.13 3.14
CA GLN A 83 6.33 -6.68 2.62
C GLN A 83 6.09 -7.58 1.40
N GLU A 84 5.12 -8.49 1.49
CA GLU A 84 4.73 -9.37 0.39
C GLU A 84 4.28 -8.56 -0.84
N ARG A 85 3.49 -7.50 -0.63
CA ARG A 85 3.01 -6.66 -1.74
C ARG A 85 4.12 -5.85 -2.39
N LEU A 86 5.01 -5.25 -1.60
CA LEU A 86 6.17 -4.53 -2.14
C LEU A 86 7.05 -5.48 -2.95
N GLY A 87 7.29 -6.70 -2.47
CA GLY A 87 8.02 -7.72 -3.23
C GLY A 87 7.33 -8.11 -4.53
N ALA A 88 6.00 -8.25 -4.53
CA ALA A 88 5.24 -8.54 -5.74
C ALA A 88 5.31 -7.38 -6.76
N LEU A 89 5.16 -6.13 -6.31
CA LEU A 89 5.28 -4.95 -7.17
C LEU A 89 6.71 -4.77 -7.69
N GLN A 90 7.72 -5.08 -6.89
CA GLN A 90 9.12 -5.04 -7.32
C GLN A 90 9.38 -6.03 -8.46
N LYS A 91 8.86 -7.27 -8.36
CA LYS A 91 8.97 -8.25 -9.45
C LYS A 91 8.31 -7.76 -10.74
N VAL A 92 7.19 -7.05 -10.64
CA VAL A 92 6.54 -6.42 -11.80
C VAL A 92 7.43 -5.32 -12.38
N TYR A 93 8.04 -4.48 -11.54
CA TYR A 93 8.98 -3.44 -11.98
C TYR A 93 10.21 -4.03 -12.68
N ASP A 94 10.79 -5.08 -12.13
CA ASP A 94 11.99 -5.72 -12.66
C ASP A 94 11.74 -6.42 -14.00
N GLY A 95 10.49 -6.82 -14.27
CA GLY A 95 10.06 -7.38 -15.55
C GLY A 95 9.80 -6.35 -16.66
N ILE A 96 9.93 -5.05 -16.38
CA ILE A 96 9.84 -4.00 -17.41
C ILE A 96 11.16 -3.95 -18.16
N GLU A 97 11.14 -4.15 -19.48
CA GLU A 97 12.30 -3.89 -20.33
C GLU A 97 12.65 -2.40 -20.25
N LYS A 98 13.80 -2.08 -19.65
CA LYS A 98 14.28 -0.71 -19.48
C LYS A 98 15.02 -0.30 -20.76
N PRO A 99 14.61 0.77 -21.46
CA PRO A 99 15.47 1.38 -22.46
C PRO A 99 16.72 1.89 -21.72
N ILE A 100 17.88 1.36 -22.12
CA ILE A 100 19.20 1.82 -21.67
C ILE A 100 19.42 3.30 -21.96
#